data_AF-A0A7S3QMR5-F1
#
_entry.id   AF-A0A7S3QMR5-F1
#
_cell.length_a   1.000
_cell.length_b   1.000
_cell.length_c   1.000
_cell.angle_alpha   90.00
_cell.angle_beta   90.00
_cell.angle_gamma   90.00
#
_symmetry.space_group_name_H-M   'P 1'
#
loop_
_entity.id
_entity.type
_entity.pdbx_description
1 polymer ?
#
loop_
_entity_poly.entity_id
_entity_poly.type
_entity_poly.pdbx_seq_one_letter_code
_entity_poly.pdbx_strand_id
1 'polypeptide(L)'
;ITINVQYQVEKERMWDAFYRLSDNQQQISSYVFDVVRSTVPRLNLDETFLEKDQIGCSVKEQLSTQMQEFGFYIIHSLVNDVEPAHKVKSAMNEINAARRQRVAALEKAEAEKVAIVKAAEAEAEAKFLQGQGIARQRAAVVAGLRESCAEFTNQSDIQSKDVL
;
A
#
# COMPACT_ATOMS: atom_id res chain seq x y z
N ILE A 1 -2.12 19.01 20.27
CA ILE A 1 -2.23 19.96 19.13
C ILE A 1 -2.26 21.38 19.68
N THR A 2 -1.31 22.22 19.29
CA THR A 2 -1.24 23.63 19.69
C THR A 2 -1.49 24.51 18.47
N ILE A 3 -2.53 25.33 18.54
CA ILE A 3 -2.95 26.23 17.46
C ILE A 3 -3.02 27.63 18.01
N ASN A 4 -2.36 28.55 17.32
CA ASN A 4 -2.39 29.96 17.63
C ASN A 4 -3.36 30.65 16.68
N VAL A 5 -4.37 31.31 17.24
CA VAL A 5 -5.34 32.07 16.46
C VAL A 5 -5.12 33.56 16.69
N GLN A 6 -4.97 34.30 15.60
CA GLN A 6 -4.94 35.75 15.58
C GLN A 6 -6.33 36.26 15.18
N TYR A 7 -6.93 37.09 16.04
CA TYR A 7 -8.25 37.65 15.81
C TYR A 7 -8.29 39.14 16.19
N GLN A 8 -9.22 39.86 15.59
CA GLN A 8 -9.52 41.26 15.90
C GLN A 8 -11.03 41.45 16.04
N VAL A 9 -11.43 42.46 16.80
CA VAL A 9 -12.85 42.84 16.92
C VAL A 9 -13.23 43.72 15.74
N GLU A 10 -14.37 43.44 15.12
CA GLU A 10 -14.92 44.28 14.07
C GLU A 10 -15.49 45.58 14.66
N LYS A 11 -15.05 46.72 14.11
CA LYS A 11 -15.38 48.05 14.66
C LYS A 11 -16.89 48.29 14.74
N GLU A 12 -17.65 47.76 13.78
CA GLU A 12 -19.10 47.92 13.67
C GLU A 12 -19.87 47.06 14.69
N ARG A 13 -19.26 45.97 15.19
CA ARG A 13 -19.87 45.00 16.10
C ARG A 13 -19.19 44.96 17.47
N MET A 14 -18.53 46.06 17.85
CA MET A 14 -17.79 46.16 19.12
C MET A 14 -18.68 45.89 20.35
N TRP A 15 -19.94 46.31 20.31
CA TRP A 15 -20.88 46.08 21.40
C TRP A 15 -21.22 44.59 21.55
N ASP A 16 -21.49 43.90 20.43
CA ASP A 16 -21.77 42.47 20.43
C ASP A 16 -20.55 41.66 20.91
N ALA A 17 -19.35 42.00 20.44
CA ALA A 17 -18.13 41.32 20.84
C ALA A 17 -17.81 41.45 22.34
N PHE A 18 -18.19 42.57 22.96
CA PHE A 18 -17.90 42.83 24.38
C PHE A 18 -18.97 42.28 25.32
N TYR A 19 -20.24 42.23 24.90
CA TYR A 19 -21.36 41.86 25.78
C TYR A 19 -21.95 40.48 25.51
N ARG A 20 -21.76 39.88 24.32
CA ARG A 20 -22.33 38.55 24.00
C ARG A 20 -21.47 37.37 24.47
N LEU A 21 -20.16 37.53 24.54
CA LEU A 21 -19.26 36.49 25.05
C LEU A 21 -18.70 36.87 26.41
N SER A 22 -18.84 35.98 27.38
CA SER A 22 -18.26 36.13 28.72
C SER A 22 -16.76 35.84 28.73
N ASP A 23 -16.31 34.81 28.00
CA ASP A 23 -14.89 34.46 27.83
C ASP A 23 -14.62 34.13 26.36
N ASN A 24 -14.13 35.12 25.61
CA ASN A 24 -13.84 34.99 24.19
C ASN A 24 -12.66 34.04 23.91
N GLN A 25 -11.64 34.02 24.76
CA GLN A 25 -10.47 33.17 24.58
C GLN A 25 -10.83 31.70 24.77
N GLN A 26 -11.55 31.38 25.84
CA GLN A 26 -11.96 30.00 26.12
C GLN A 26 -12.93 29.47 25.06
N GLN A 27 -13.85 30.31 24.58
CA GLN A 27 -14.81 29.90 23.57
C GLN A 27 -14.14 29.66 22.21
N ILE A 28 -13.27 30.57 21.76
CA ILE A 28 -12.47 30.40 20.54
C ILE A 28 -11.62 29.12 20.65
N SER A 29 -10.94 28.90 21.77
CA SER A 29 -10.13 27.70 21.99
C SER A 29 -10.97 26.41 21.93
N SER A 30 -12.20 26.45 22.44
CA SER A 30 -13.10 25.29 22.44
C SER A 30 -13.57 24.94 21.02
N TYR A 31 -13.92 25.96 20.22
CA TYR A 31 -14.28 25.77 18.82
C TYR A 31 -13.11 25.22 17.99
N VAL A 32 -11.91 25.78 18.16
CA VAL A 32 -10.70 25.28 17.49
C VAL A 32 -10.47 23.80 17.83
N PHE A 33 -10.63 23.44 19.11
CA PHE A 33 -10.45 22.06 19.55
C PHE A 33 -11.46 21.10 18.89
N ASP A 34 -12.72 21.51 18.76
CA ASP A 34 -13.76 20.70 18.14
C ASP A 34 -13.51 20.47 16.63
N VAL A 35 -13.18 21.55 15.90
CA VAL A 35 -12.84 21.46 14.48
C VAL A 35 -11.67 20.51 14.26
N VAL A 36 -10.59 20.69 15.01
CA VAL A 36 -9.38 19.87 14.91
C VAL A 36 -9.67 18.41 15.26
N ARG A 37 -10.45 18.16 16.31
CA ARG A 37 -10.88 16.82 16.70
C ARG A 37 -11.69 16.13 15.59
N SER A 38 -12.45 16.89 14.80
CA SER A 38 -13.24 16.36 13.68
C SER A 38 -12.41 16.10 12.41
N THR A 39 -11.41 16.95 12.14
CA THR A 39 -10.63 16.94 10.90
C THR A 39 -9.42 15.99 10.98
N VAL A 40 -8.66 16.03 12.08
CA VAL A 40 -7.38 15.29 12.20
C VAL A 40 -7.54 13.77 12.07
N PRO A 41 -8.58 13.11 12.64
CA PRO A 41 -8.74 11.66 12.48
C PRO A 41 -9.12 11.22 11.05
N ARG A 42 -9.54 12.14 10.18
CA ARG A 42 -9.89 11.84 8.78
C ARG A 42 -8.67 11.83 7.87
N LEU A 43 -7.59 12.50 8.25
CA LEU A 43 -6.34 12.59 7.50
C LEU A 43 -5.38 11.48 7.95
N ASN A 44 -4.58 10.95 7.02
CA ASN A 44 -3.49 10.05 7.42
C ASN A 44 -2.45 10.86 8.22
N LEU A 45 -1.74 10.23 9.17
CA LEU A 45 -0.71 10.92 9.98
C LEU A 45 0.34 11.60 9.10
N ASP A 46 0.75 10.94 8.03
CA ASP A 46 1.73 11.47 7.07
C ASP A 46 1.19 12.68 6.29
N GLU A 47 -0.10 12.67 5.93
CA GLU A 47 -0.78 13.81 5.29
C GLU A 47 -0.96 14.96 6.27
N THR A 48 -1.24 14.68 7.54
CA THR A 48 -1.45 15.70 8.59
C THR A 48 -0.21 16.57 8.81
N PHE A 49 1.00 16.01 8.63
CA PHE A 49 2.25 16.77 8.71
C PHE A 49 2.52 17.63 7.47
N LEU A 50 2.13 17.14 6.29
CA LEU A 50 2.30 17.85 5.02
C LEU A 50 1.22 18.94 4.84
N GLU A 51 0.04 18.72 5.40
CA GLU A 51 -1.14 19.57 5.24
C GLU A 51 -1.38 20.52 6.42
N LYS A 52 -0.36 20.79 7.26
CA LYS A 52 -0.49 21.74 8.40
C LYS A 52 -1.09 23.08 7.98
N ASP A 53 -0.68 23.59 6.81
CA ASP A 53 -1.19 24.85 6.26
C ASP A 53 -2.65 24.73 5.82
N GLN A 54 -3.04 23.59 5.22
CA GLN A 54 -4.43 23.35 4.83
C GLN A 54 -5.34 23.20 6.04
N ILE A 55 -4.90 22.51 7.09
CA ILE A 55 -5.63 22.41 8.36
C ILE A 55 -5.80 23.81 8.97
N GLY A 56 -4.76 24.64 8.95
CA GLY A 56 -4.83 26.04 9.37
C GLY A 56 -5.88 26.84 8.60
N CYS A 57 -5.92 26.69 7.27
CA CYS A 57 -6.93 27.30 6.40
C CYS A 57 -8.35 26.83 6.72
N SER A 58 -8.59 25.52 6.84
CA SER A 58 -9.91 24.98 7.18
C SER A 58 -10.38 25.41 8.56
N VAL A 59 -9.49 25.45 9.55
CA VAL A 59 -9.80 25.98 10.89
C VAL A 59 -10.14 27.46 10.81
N LYS A 60 -9.38 28.26 10.05
CA LYS A 60 -9.67 29.68 9.84
C LYS A 60 -11.06 29.87 9.23
N GLU A 61 -11.39 29.14 8.18
CA GLU A 61 -12.67 29.28 7.48
C GLU A 61 -13.86 28.98 8.41
N GLN A 62 -13.84 27.81 9.06
CA GLN A 62 -14.92 27.41 9.97
C GLN A 62 -15.04 28.34 11.19
N LEU A 63 -13.91 28.72 11.77
CA LEU A 63 -13.91 29.64 12.91
C LEU A 63 -14.39 31.03 12.49
N SER A 64 -14.03 31.51 11.30
CA SER A 64 -14.49 32.81 10.78
C SER A 64 -16.00 32.86 10.67
N THR A 65 -16.64 31.82 10.11
CA THR A 65 -18.10 31.78 9.95
C THR A 65 -18.82 31.85 11.30
N GLN A 66 -18.34 31.11 12.30
CA GLN A 66 -18.96 31.06 13.63
C GLN A 66 -18.68 32.32 14.45
N MET A 67 -17.45 32.84 14.40
CA MET A 67 -17.02 33.98 15.22
C MET A 67 -17.47 35.33 14.66
N GLN A 68 -17.82 35.41 13.38
CA GLN A 68 -18.36 36.62 12.76
C GLN A 68 -19.73 37.01 13.35
N GLU A 69 -20.55 36.04 13.77
CA GLU A 69 -21.84 36.28 14.46
C GLU A 69 -21.64 37.02 15.80
N PHE A 70 -20.49 36.81 16.42
CA PHE A 70 -20.10 37.44 17.67
C PHE A 70 -19.23 38.69 17.50
N GLY A 71 -19.01 39.16 16.27
CA GLY A 71 -18.24 40.38 15.98
C GLY A 71 -16.72 40.20 16.02
N PHE A 72 -16.22 38.96 15.93
CA PHE A 72 -14.79 38.66 15.86
C PHE A 72 -14.38 38.27 14.43
N TYR A 73 -13.28 38.85 13.97
CA TYR A 73 -12.68 38.59 12.68
C TYR A 73 -11.37 37.81 12.85
N ILE A 74 -11.26 36.63 12.22
CA ILE A 74 -10.07 35.79 12.30
C ILE A 74 -9.09 36.17 11.19
N ILE A 75 -7.90 36.63 11.59
CA ILE A 75 -6.84 37.07 10.66
C ILE A 75 -6.08 35.83 10.16
N HIS A 76 -5.50 35.07 11.09
CA HIS A 76 -4.71 33.88 10.81
C HIS A 76 -4.90 32.79 11.87
N SER A 77 -4.83 31.53 11.45
CA SER A 77 -4.75 30.36 12.32
C SER A 77 -3.48 29.60 11.97
N LEU A 78 -2.56 29.52 12.92
CA LEU A 78 -1.25 28.87 12.76
C LEU A 78 -1.23 27.58 13.58
N VAL A 79 -1.01 26.46 12.89
CA VAL A 79 -0.88 25.15 13.52
C VAL A 79 0.61 24.94 13.85
N ASN A 80 0.99 25.04 15.12
CA ASN A 80 2.39 24.86 15.54
C ASN A 80 2.75 23.38 15.58
N ASP A 81 2.00 22.60 16.35
CA ASP A 81 2.25 21.18 16.50
C ASP A 81 0.97 20.36 16.55
N VAL A 82 0.97 19.24 15.84
CA VAL A 82 -0.15 18.30 15.78
C VAL A 82 0.29 17.00 16.42
N GLU A 83 0.32 16.97 17.76
CA GLU A 83 0.41 15.70 18.49
C GLU A 83 -1.00 15.19 18.83
N PRO A 84 -1.42 14.03 18.26
CA PRO A 84 -2.59 13.31 18.71
C PRO A 84 -2.40 12.83 20.15
N ALA A 85 -3.49 12.65 20.88
CA ALA A 85 -3.44 12.05 22.21
C ALA A 85 -2.78 10.66 22.16
N HIS A 86 -2.02 10.31 23.21
CA HIS A 86 -1.26 9.05 23.28
C HIS A 86 -2.10 7.81 22.97
N LYS A 87 -3.35 7.76 23.46
CA LYS A 87 -4.30 6.66 23.18
C LYS A 87 -4.64 6.54 21.70
N VAL A 88 -4.87 7.66 21.03
CA VAL A 88 -5.18 7.71 19.59
C VAL A 88 -3.96 7.28 18.77
N LYS A 89 -2.76 7.75 19.14
CA LYS A 89 -1.50 7.37 18.53
C LYS A 89 -1.26 5.85 18.61
N SER A 90 -1.53 5.23 19.76
CA SER A 90 -1.42 3.77 19.92
C SER A 90 -2.41 3.01 19.05
N ALA A 91 -3.71 3.34 19.15
CA ALA A 91 -4.75 2.67 18.37
C ALA A 91 -4.53 2.79 16.86
N MET A 92 -4.07 3.96 16.41
CA MET A 92 -3.79 4.20 14.99
C MET A 92 -2.54 3.47 14.52
N ASN A 93 -1.49 3.39 15.35
CA ASN A 93 -0.32 2.56 15.05
C ASN A 93 -0.67 1.08 14.96
N GLU A 94 -1.55 0.58 15.83
CA GLU A 94 -2.05 -0.79 15.77
C GLU A 94 -2.86 -1.04 14.49
N ILE A 95 -3.75 -0.12 14.10
CA ILE A 95 -4.50 -0.21 12.84
C ILE A 95 -3.57 -0.22 11.63
N ASN A 96 -2.57 0.66 11.61
CA ASN A 96 -1.60 0.73 10.52
C ASN A 96 -0.70 -0.52 10.47
N ALA A 97 -0.27 -1.03 11.62
CA ALA A 97 0.47 -2.28 11.71
C ALA A 97 -0.36 -3.45 11.20
N ALA A 98 -1.63 -3.56 11.61
CA ALA A 98 -2.55 -4.59 11.14
C ALA A 98 -2.81 -4.49 9.62
N ARG A 99 -2.99 -3.27 9.10
CA ARG A 99 -3.14 -3.04 7.65
C ARG A 99 -1.88 -3.47 6.89
N ARG A 100 -0.68 -3.08 7.37
CA ARG A 100 0.60 -3.50 6.78
C ARG A 100 0.79 -5.02 6.83
N GLN A 101 0.49 -5.65 7.96
CA GLN A 101 0.53 -7.11 8.09
C GLN A 101 -0.44 -7.78 7.12
N ARG A 102 -1.65 -7.25 6.95
CA ARG A 102 -2.64 -7.81 6.02
C ARG A 102 -2.17 -7.73 4.57
N VAL A 103 -1.60 -6.59 4.16
CA VAL A 103 -1.02 -6.41 2.82
C VAL A 103 0.15 -7.37 2.62
N ALA A 104 1.09 -7.42 3.56
CA ALA A 104 2.23 -8.33 3.50
C ALA A 104 1.80 -9.82 3.45
N ALA A 105 0.75 -10.19 4.20
CA ALA A 105 0.21 -11.55 4.18
C ALA A 105 -0.44 -11.89 2.83
N LEU A 106 -1.18 -10.95 2.23
CA LEU A 106 -1.77 -11.13 0.90
C LEU A 106 -0.69 -11.26 -0.18
N GLU A 107 0.29 -10.37 -0.19
CA GLU A 107 1.43 -10.43 -1.12
C GLU A 107 2.21 -11.74 -0.97
N LYS A 108 2.43 -12.20 0.27
CA LYS A 108 3.10 -13.48 0.53
C LYS A 108 2.27 -14.65 0.02
N ALA A 109 0.95 -14.66 0.26
CA ALA A 109 0.07 -15.72 -0.23
C ALA A 109 0.01 -15.76 -1.76
N GLU A 110 0.01 -14.60 -2.41
CA GLU A 110 0.05 -14.50 -3.86
C GLU A 110 1.40 -14.97 -4.42
N ALA A 111 2.51 -14.56 -3.80
CA ALA A 111 3.84 -15.03 -4.15
C ALA A 111 3.98 -16.56 -4.01
N GLU A 112 3.42 -17.14 -2.95
CA GLU A 112 3.43 -18.59 -2.72
C GLU A 112 2.60 -19.33 -3.77
N LYS A 113 1.42 -18.81 -4.13
CA LYS A 113 0.62 -19.34 -5.23
C LYS A 113 1.39 -19.34 -6.55
N VAL A 114 2.03 -18.22 -6.90
CA VAL A 114 2.84 -18.11 -8.12
C VAL A 114 4.03 -19.07 -8.09
N ALA A 115 4.68 -19.22 -6.94
CA ALA A 115 5.80 -20.15 -6.77
C ALA A 115 5.38 -21.60 -7.00
N ILE A 116 4.24 -22.03 -6.43
CA ILE A 116 3.72 -23.40 -6.61
C ILE A 116 3.38 -23.67 -8.08
N VAL A 117 2.69 -22.74 -8.75
CA VAL A 117 2.33 -22.90 -10.17
C VAL A 117 3.58 -22.99 -11.03
N LYS A 118 4.54 -22.08 -10.85
CA LYS A 118 5.81 -22.10 -11.61
C LYS A 118 6.62 -23.36 -11.35
N ALA A 119 6.63 -23.87 -10.12
CA ALA A 119 7.30 -25.12 -9.79
C ALA A 119 6.66 -26.31 -10.51
N ALA A 120 5.32 -26.38 -10.54
CA ALA A 120 4.59 -27.43 -11.24
C ALA A 120 4.79 -27.35 -12.77
N GLU A 121 4.77 -26.15 -13.34
CA GLU A 121 5.08 -25.91 -14.75
C GLU A 121 6.51 -26.35 -15.09
N ALA A 122 7.49 -25.96 -14.27
CA ALA A 122 8.88 -26.35 -14.43
C ALA A 122 9.07 -27.88 -14.34
N GLU A 123 8.38 -28.55 -13.41
CA GLU A 123 8.44 -30.01 -13.29
C GLU A 123 7.81 -30.71 -14.51
N ALA A 124 6.68 -30.20 -15.01
CA ALA A 124 6.03 -30.73 -16.21
C ALA A 124 6.93 -30.58 -17.44
N GLU A 125 7.54 -29.40 -17.62
CA GLU A 125 8.46 -29.12 -18.72
C GLU A 125 9.73 -29.97 -18.62
N ALA A 126 10.28 -30.14 -17.42
CA ALA A 126 11.43 -31.01 -17.19
C ALA A 126 11.14 -32.47 -17.56
N LYS A 127 9.97 -33.02 -17.14
CA LYS A 127 9.54 -34.38 -17.51
C LYS A 127 9.34 -34.53 -19.01
N PHE A 128 8.77 -33.51 -19.66
CA PHE A 128 8.58 -33.51 -21.11
C PHE A 128 9.92 -33.55 -21.85
N LEU A 129 10.86 -32.69 -21.49
CA LEU A 129 12.21 -32.66 -22.08
C LEU A 129 12.97 -33.97 -21.82
N GLN A 130 12.86 -34.52 -20.62
CA GLN A 130 13.44 -35.82 -20.28
C GLN A 130 12.86 -36.95 -21.15
N GLY A 131 11.54 -37.00 -21.31
CA GLY A 131 10.87 -37.97 -22.18
C GLY A 131 11.30 -37.85 -23.64
N GLN A 132 11.43 -36.62 -24.15
CA GLN A 132 11.95 -36.36 -25.49
C GLN A 132 13.40 -36.82 -25.64
N GLY A 133 14.24 -36.61 -24.62
CA GLY A 133 15.61 -37.10 -24.58
C GLY A 133 15.69 -38.63 -24.66
N ILE A 134 14.88 -39.34 -23.87
CA ILE A 134 14.81 -40.81 -23.88
C ILE A 134 14.33 -41.32 -25.23
N ALA A 135 13.31 -40.71 -25.83
CA ALA A 135 12.81 -41.09 -27.15
C ALA A 135 13.89 -40.92 -28.23
N ARG A 136 14.62 -39.80 -28.23
CA ARG A 136 15.75 -39.57 -29.14
C ARG A 136 16.88 -40.58 -28.91
N GLN A 137 17.25 -40.85 -27.66
CA GLN A 137 18.26 -41.87 -27.34
C GLN A 137 17.84 -43.26 -27.87
N ARG A 138 16.58 -43.67 -27.66
CA ARG A 138 16.07 -44.95 -28.17
C ARG A 138 16.11 -45.00 -29.70
N ALA A 139 15.73 -43.93 -30.38
CA ALA A 139 15.79 -43.85 -31.84
C ALA A 139 17.24 -43.98 -32.35
N ALA A 140 18.20 -43.30 -31.71
CA ALA A 140 19.61 -43.39 -32.05
C ALA A 140 20.17 -44.81 -31.84
N VAL A 141 19.78 -45.49 -30.76
CA VAL A 141 20.19 -46.88 -30.49
C VAL A 141 19.66 -47.83 -31.57
N VAL A 142 18.38 -47.71 -31.95
CA VAL A 142 17.78 -48.54 -33.02
C VAL A 142 18.44 -48.25 -34.36
N ALA A 143 18.73 -46.99 -34.68
CA ALA A 143 19.44 -46.61 -35.89
C ALA A 143 20.86 -47.21 -35.93
N GLY A 144 21.62 -47.10 -34.84
CA GLY A 144 22.97 -47.67 -34.73
C GLY A 144 22.98 -49.20 -34.81
N LEU A 145 21.99 -49.88 -34.23
CA LEU A 145 21.79 -51.33 -34.39
C LEU A 145 21.53 -51.71 -35.85
N ARG A 146 20.68 -50.95 -36.55
CA ARG A 146 20.40 -51.18 -37.98
C ARG A 146 21.66 -51.01 -38.84
N GLU A 147 22.44 -49.97 -38.57
CA GLU A 147 23.70 -49.71 -39.27
C GLU A 147 24.70 -50.83 -39.02
N SER A 148 24.85 -51.27 -37.76
CA SER A 148 25.70 -52.41 -37.39
C SER A 148 25.27 -53.71 -38.10
N CYS A 149 23.96 -53.98 -38.19
CA CYS A 149 23.45 -55.13 -38.94
C CYS A 149 23.75 -55.04 -40.44
N ALA A 150 23.61 -53.85 -41.04
CA ALA A 150 23.88 -53.64 -42.46
C ALA A 150 25.36 -53.79 -42.79
N GLU A 151 26.26 -53.26 -41.95
CA GLU A 151 27.70 -53.47 -42.06
C GLU A 151 28.06 -54.96 -41.95
N PHE A 152 27.45 -55.68 -41.00
CA PHE A 152 27.69 -57.11 -40.82
C PHE A 152 27.32 -57.91 -42.07
N THR A 153 26.15 -57.66 -42.70
CA THR A 153 25.78 -58.30 -43.97
C THR A 153 26.67 -57.92 -45.15
N ASN A 154 27.27 -56.72 -45.16
CA ASN A 154 28.21 -56.30 -46.20
C ASN A 154 29.60 -56.91 -46.01
N GLN A 155 30.00 -57.20 -44.76
CA GLN A 155 31.27 -57.87 -44.44
C GLN A 155 31.19 -59.40 -44.58
N SER A 156 30.02 -59.99 -44.29
CA SER A 156 29.78 -61.42 -44.49
C SER A 156 29.25 -61.68 -45.89
N ASP A 157 30.16 -61.93 -46.83
CA ASP A 157 29.87 -62.51 -48.16
C ASP A 157 29.50 -64.01 -48.02
N ILE A 158 28.53 -64.31 -47.14
CA ILE A 158 28.02 -65.65 -46.88
C ILE A 158 26.58 -65.69 -47.40
N GLN A 159 26.44 -66.19 -48.64
CA GLN A 159 25.17 -66.51 -49.26
C GLN A 159 24.44 -67.55 -48.40
N SER A 160 23.16 -67.30 -48.09
CA SER A 160 22.27 -68.17 -47.29
C SER A 160 21.91 -69.51 -47.96
N LYS A 161 22.78 -70.06 -48.81
CA LYS A 161 22.56 -71.32 -49.55
C LYS A 161 23.20 -72.56 -48.93
N ASP A 162 24.04 -72.42 -47.90
CA ASP A 162 24.84 -73.54 -47.35
C ASP A 162 24.50 -73.94 -45.90
N VAL A 163 23.25 -73.76 -45.45
CA VAL A 163 22.80 -74.38 -44.19
C VAL A 163 21.50 -75.15 -44.42
N LEU A 164 21.67 -76.42 -44.79
CA LEU A 164 20.69 -77.50 -44.68
C LEU A 164 20.94 -78.24 -43.35
#